data_AF-A0A7V2WDY1-F1
#
_entry.id   AF-A0A7V2WDY1-F1
#
_cell.length_a   1.000
_cell.length_b   1.000
_cell.length_c   1.000
_cell.angle_alpha   90.00
_cell.angle_beta   90.00
_cell.angle_gamma   90.00
#
_symmetry.space_group_name_H-M   'P 1'
#
loop_
_entity.id
_entity.type
_entity.pdbx_description
1 polymer ?
#
loop_
_entity_poly.entity_id
_entity_poly.type
_entity_poly.pdbx_seq_one_letter_code
_entity_poly.pdbx_strand_id
1 'polypeptide(L)'
;MHIPDGYISPKVFVPFYLLFIPLLLKGVRKLRNRLDEEVLPLLSSLTALSFIIMMFNVPVPGGTSGHALGAALIAIVFGPWAGFLSVSLVLLLQAMLFGDGGITTYAVNAVAMGYVASFSGYYTYRILKNRVPEKVGYFLAGWVSIVLASCVIAVVLGIEPIIARDAEGVPLYFPYGLKVTIPAVVGSTLLFFGVLEGFFTLFGVSYFKRYLSEGYRPRLVVPGKGTSDVFLFFVVVVLVLLLVPLGLLTDNPAWGEWDTSFFRLHLGFVPGGIESLSSFYNAPLPDYSLPGMRAVSSYYLSAVLGFFFITLLFYLFSRKKGRVFDKLFFVCYLLVVFAVTVSSNPYFMLALLGVALLLSGKDIFSLLVRTFAPLLLFNLFSSVYFIITRNYAGLLLFNLRTFTILYFTLLVGKKLNLFAVLSFSPLLSYTLTVAYSQINNFVVTYRQMKQ
;
A
#
# COMPACT_ATOMS: atom_id res chain seq x y z
N MET A 1 0.75 -10.75 -10.99
CA MET A 1 2.06 -11.41 -11.19
C MET A 1 2.67 -11.80 -9.85
N HIS A 2 1.94 -11.59 -8.75
CA HIS A 2 2.24 -12.16 -7.44
C HIS A 2 2.24 -13.69 -7.52
N ILE A 3 3.17 -14.31 -6.81
CA ILE A 3 3.15 -15.73 -6.55
C ILE A 3 2.45 -15.92 -5.20
N PRO A 4 1.35 -16.69 -5.12
CA PRO A 4 0.65 -17.00 -3.88
C PRO A 4 1.38 -18.08 -3.07
N ASP A 5 1.00 -18.27 -1.81
CA ASP A 5 1.56 -19.34 -0.98
C ASP A 5 1.23 -20.73 -1.54
N GLY A 6 2.20 -21.64 -1.47
CA GLY A 6 2.07 -23.00 -2.00
C GLY A 6 2.32 -23.15 -3.50
N TYR A 7 2.58 -22.08 -4.26
CA TYR A 7 2.93 -22.22 -5.69
C TYR A 7 4.38 -22.58 -5.94
N ILE A 8 5.26 -22.33 -4.99
CA ILE A 8 6.69 -22.61 -5.13
C ILE A 8 7.21 -23.40 -3.95
N SER A 9 8.17 -24.26 -4.22
CA SER A 9 8.75 -25.15 -3.24
C SER A 9 9.69 -24.42 -2.29
N PRO A 10 9.90 -24.92 -1.05
CA PRO A 10 10.93 -24.42 -0.15
C PRO A 10 12.34 -24.42 -0.78
N LYS A 11 12.59 -25.33 -1.72
CA LYS A 11 13.84 -25.39 -2.48
C LYS A 11 14.10 -24.12 -3.29
N VAL A 12 13.05 -23.38 -3.66
CA VAL A 12 13.15 -22.12 -4.40
C VAL A 12 13.01 -20.92 -3.47
N PHE A 13 11.97 -20.85 -2.64
CA PHE A 13 11.74 -19.63 -1.87
C PHE A 13 12.80 -19.38 -0.78
N VAL A 14 13.39 -20.43 -0.18
CA VAL A 14 14.44 -20.27 0.84
C VAL A 14 15.70 -19.60 0.27
N PRO A 15 16.28 -20.04 -0.87
CA PRO A 15 17.35 -19.31 -1.55
C PRO A 15 17.01 -17.86 -1.87
N PHE A 16 15.78 -17.57 -2.30
CA PHE A 16 15.36 -16.20 -2.56
C PHE A 16 15.32 -15.35 -1.29
N TYR A 17 14.96 -15.89 -0.14
CA TYR A 17 15.10 -15.20 1.15
C TYR A 17 16.57 -14.90 1.49
N LEU A 18 17.46 -15.84 1.26
CA LEU A 18 18.91 -15.65 1.46
C LEU A 18 19.48 -14.54 0.55
N LEU A 19 18.92 -14.37 -0.66
CA LEU A 19 19.27 -13.27 -1.56
C LEU A 19 18.61 -11.95 -1.14
N PHE A 20 17.33 -11.98 -0.78
CA PHE A 20 16.51 -10.82 -0.49
C PHE A 20 16.98 -10.08 0.78
N ILE A 21 17.30 -10.81 1.86
CA ILE A 21 17.67 -10.19 3.14
C ILE A 21 18.89 -9.26 3.01
N PRO A 22 20.03 -9.67 2.40
CA PRO A 22 21.15 -8.77 2.15
C PRO A 22 20.79 -7.56 1.28
N LEU A 23 19.97 -7.76 0.24
CA LEU A 23 19.50 -6.67 -0.62
C LEU A 23 18.65 -5.67 0.17
N LEU A 24 17.71 -6.15 0.99
CA LEU A 24 16.88 -5.34 1.86
C LEU A 24 17.73 -4.52 2.84
N LEU A 25 18.67 -5.15 3.54
CA LEU A 25 19.57 -4.47 4.47
C LEU A 25 20.42 -3.40 3.78
N LYS A 26 20.94 -3.70 2.59
CA LYS A 26 21.71 -2.74 1.78
C LYS A 26 20.84 -1.58 1.30
N GLY A 27 19.61 -1.86 0.87
CA GLY A 27 18.62 -0.88 0.47
C GLY A 27 18.29 0.07 1.61
N VAL A 28 17.96 -0.46 2.80
CA VAL A 28 17.63 0.34 3.99
C VAL A 28 18.78 1.26 4.36
N ARG A 29 20.02 0.77 4.33
CA ARG A 29 21.22 1.60 4.59
C ARG A 29 21.39 2.71 3.54
N LYS A 30 21.18 2.42 2.26
CA LYS A 30 21.29 3.41 1.17
C LYS A 30 20.19 4.46 1.24
N LEU A 31 18.96 4.06 1.58
CA LEU A 31 17.81 4.95 1.63
C LEU A 31 17.83 5.82 2.88
N ARG A 32 18.22 5.28 4.05
CA ARG A 32 18.33 6.05 5.31
C ARG A 32 19.20 7.31 5.17
N ASN A 33 20.22 7.27 4.32
CA ASN A 33 21.11 8.41 4.08
C ASN A 33 20.57 9.44 3.08
N ARG A 34 19.36 9.23 2.54
CA ARG A 34 18.73 10.04 1.48
C ARG A 34 17.30 10.48 1.79
N LEU A 35 16.72 10.03 2.90
CA LEU A 35 15.35 10.38 3.31
C LEU A 35 15.36 11.65 4.14
N ASP A 36 15.26 12.79 3.45
CA ASP A 36 14.99 14.09 4.08
C ASP A 36 13.46 14.36 4.14
N GLU A 37 13.06 15.33 4.98
CA GLU A 37 11.64 15.66 5.27
C GLU A 37 10.79 15.95 4.03
N GLU A 38 11.42 16.43 2.95
CA GLU A 38 10.75 16.85 1.73
C GLU A 38 10.55 15.70 0.73
N VAL A 39 11.43 14.69 0.75
CA VAL A 39 11.43 13.55 -0.18
C VAL A 39 10.43 12.48 0.27
N LEU A 40 10.33 12.30 1.58
CA LEU A 40 9.51 11.26 2.22
C LEU A 40 8.03 11.31 1.85
N PRO A 41 7.34 12.48 1.88
CA PRO A 41 5.93 12.57 1.50
C PRO A 41 5.68 12.12 0.06
N LEU A 42 6.52 12.56 -0.88
CA LEU A 42 6.32 12.22 -2.29
C LEU A 42 6.62 10.74 -2.57
N LEU A 43 7.70 10.21 -1.99
CA LEU A 43 8.03 8.79 -2.07
C LEU A 43 6.90 7.94 -1.49
N SER A 44 6.36 8.34 -0.35
CA SER A 44 5.20 7.71 0.29
C SER A 44 3.98 7.71 -0.62
N SER A 45 3.63 8.84 -1.22
CA SER A 45 2.48 8.94 -2.13
C SER A 45 2.65 8.10 -3.40
N LEU A 46 3.85 8.04 -3.99
CA LEU A 46 4.11 7.16 -5.14
C LEU A 46 4.12 5.68 -4.75
N THR A 47 4.58 5.35 -3.53
CA THR A 47 4.51 3.98 -3.00
C THR A 47 3.05 3.56 -2.81
N ALA A 48 2.22 4.46 -2.29
CA ALA A 48 0.80 4.22 -2.15
C ALA A 48 0.07 4.13 -3.49
N LEU A 49 0.46 4.93 -4.49
CA LEU A 49 -0.05 4.82 -5.85
C LEU A 49 0.34 3.47 -6.48
N SER A 50 1.57 2.99 -6.24
CA SER A 50 2.01 1.66 -6.67
C SER A 50 1.14 0.55 -6.06
N PHE A 51 0.81 0.63 -4.75
CA PHE A 51 -0.18 -0.27 -4.12
C PHE A 51 -1.53 -0.25 -4.83
N ILE A 52 -2.10 0.93 -5.06
CA ILE A 52 -3.42 1.06 -5.67
C ILE A 52 -3.41 0.48 -7.10
N ILE A 53 -2.37 0.75 -7.89
CA ILE A 53 -2.26 0.25 -9.25
C ILE A 53 -2.10 -1.28 -9.29
N MET A 54 -1.42 -1.87 -8.30
CA MET A 54 -1.27 -3.33 -8.24
C MET A 54 -2.56 -4.05 -7.82
N MET A 55 -3.54 -3.35 -7.22
CA MET A 55 -4.88 -3.92 -6.97
C MET A 55 -5.65 -4.23 -8.27
N PHE A 56 -5.23 -3.66 -9.40
CA PHE A 56 -5.79 -3.93 -10.72
C PHE A 56 -5.18 -5.18 -11.34
N ASN A 57 -5.40 -6.32 -10.72
CA ASN A 57 -4.93 -7.58 -11.25
C ASN A 57 -5.93 -8.16 -12.26
N VAL A 58 -5.40 -8.71 -13.35
CA VAL A 58 -6.18 -9.44 -14.36
C VAL A 58 -5.63 -10.87 -14.39
N PRO A 59 -6.48 -11.91 -14.29
CA PRO A 59 -6.02 -13.31 -14.34
C PRO A 59 -5.27 -13.60 -15.64
N VAL A 60 -4.13 -14.29 -15.55
CA VAL A 60 -3.33 -14.70 -16.71
C VAL A 60 -3.29 -16.22 -16.78
N PRO A 61 -4.05 -16.84 -17.70
CA PRO A 61 -4.07 -18.29 -17.83
C PRO A 61 -2.71 -18.89 -18.14
N GLY A 62 -2.35 -19.96 -17.42
CA GLY A 62 -1.02 -20.59 -17.48
C GLY A 62 0.06 -19.87 -16.65
N GLY A 63 -0.33 -18.88 -15.84
CA GLY A 63 0.54 -18.09 -14.99
C GLY A 63 -0.12 -17.79 -13.64
N THR A 64 -0.15 -16.51 -13.26
CA THR A 64 -0.85 -16.02 -12.06
C THR A 64 -1.82 -14.89 -12.46
N SER A 65 -1.38 -13.66 -12.33
CA SER A 65 -2.08 -12.44 -12.75
C SER A 65 -1.15 -11.48 -13.46
N GLY A 66 -1.68 -10.43 -14.08
CA GLY A 66 -0.91 -9.30 -14.59
C GLY A 66 -1.53 -7.98 -14.18
N HIS A 67 -0.67 -6.98 -13.96
CA HIS A 67 -1.03 -5.62 -13.56
C HIS A 67 0.17 -4.69 -13.83
N ALA A 68 -0.02 -3.39 -13.75
CA ALA A 68 1.10 -2.44 -13.70
C ALA A 68 1.74 -2.44 -12.29
N LEU A 69 2.96 -1.92 -12.17
CA LEU A 69 3.78 -1.95 -10.94
C LEU A 69 4.07 -0.54 -10.41
N GLY A 70 4.47 0.38 -11.28
CA GLY A 70 5.02 1.69 -10.90
C GLY A 70 6.46 1.67 -10.39
N ALA A 71 7.16 0.53 -10.46
CA ALA A 71 8.52 0.38 -9.96
C ALA A 71 9.52 1.28 -10.69
N ALA A 72 9.43 1.35 -12.03
CA ALA A 72 10.33 2.17 -12.85
C ALA A 72 10.16 3.65 -12.56
N LEU A 73 8.92 4.12 -12.39
CA LEU A 73 8.61 5.51 -12.02
C LEU A 73 9.32 5.89 -10.71
N ILE A 74 9.11 5.13 -9.64
CA ILE A 74 9.73 5.40 -8.34
C ILE A 74 11.25 5.34 -8.45
N ALA A 75 11.77 4.34 -9.16
CA ALA A 75 13.20 4.14 -9.34
C ALA A 75 13.88 5.29 -10.10
N ILE A 76 13.25 5.82 -11.17
CA ILE A 76 13.79 6.95 -11.94
C ILE A 76 13.81 8.23 -11.10
N VAL A 77 12.73 8.48 -10.34
CA VAL A 77 12.58 9.71 -9.53
C VAL A 77 13.51 9.69 -8.30
N PHE A 78 13.58 8.58 -7.57
CA PHE A 78 14.24 8.51 -6.27
C PHE A 78 15.49 7.61 -6.22
N GLY A 79 15.77 6.91 -7.31
CA GLY A 79 16.82 5.91 -7.43
C GLY A 79 16.31 4.48 -7.21
N PRO A 80 17.05 3.48 -7.71
CA PRO A 80 16.57 2.09 -7.78
C PRO A 80 16.42 1.43 -6.40
N TRP A 81 17.19 1.87 -5.41
CA TRP A 81 17.04 1.40 -4.02
C TRP A 81 15.74 1.91 -3.37
N ALA A 82 15.28 3.11 -3.72
CA ALA A 82 14.01 3.63 -3.23
C ALA A 82 12.86 2.86 -3.88
N GLY A 83 12.90 2.65 -5.20
CA GLY A 83 11.94 1.80 -5.92
C GLY A 83 11.84 0.39 -5.31
N PHE A 84 12.98 -0.26 -5.11
CA PHE A 84 13.02 -1.60 -4.52
C PHE A 84 12.36 -1.66 -3.13
N LEU A 85 12.71 -0.73 -2.23
CA LEU A 85 12.13 -0.73 -0.88
C LEU A 85 10.65 -0.36 -0.87
N SER A 86 10.25 0.60 -1.69
CA SER A 86 8.85 1.00 -1.84
C SER A 86 7.99 -0.18 -2.31
N VAL A 87 8.36 -0.82 -3.41
CA VAL A 87 7.61 -1.95 -3.94
C VAL A 87 7.67 -3.15 -3.00
N SER A 88 8.81 -3.43 -2.36
CA SER A 88 8.89 -4.49 -1.34
C SER A 88 7.94 -4.23 -0.16
N LEU A 89 7.84 -2.98 0.30
CA LEU A 89 6.91 -2.61 1.36
C LEU A 89 5.45 -2.82 0.92
N VAL A 90 5.12 -2.45 -0.31
CA VAL A 90 3.78 -2.65 -0.88
C VAL A 90 3.43 -4.14 -0.91
N LEU A 91 4.33 -4.97 -1.45
CA LEU A 91 4.15 -6.43 -1.53
C LEU A 91 4.01 -7.07 -0.15
N LEU A 92 4.75 -6.58 0.85
CA LEU A 92 4.63 -7.06 2.22
C LEU A 92 3.23 -6.78 2.79
N LEU A 93 2.72 -5.56 2.58
CA LEU A 93 1.37 -5.19 3.05
C LEU A 93 0.29 -5.96 2.30
N GLN A 94 0.46 -6.17 0.99
CA GLN A 94 -0.45 -6.97 0.18
C GLN A 94 -0.54 -8.42 0.68
N ALA A 95 0.59 -9.08 0.88
CA ALA A 95 0.62 -10.44 1.40
C ALA A 95 0.07 -10.53 2.85
N MET A 96 0.48 -9.60 3.74
CA MET A 96 0.08 -9.66 5.16
C MET A 96 -1.38 -9.25 5.40
N LEU A 97 -1.90 -8.25 4.70
CA LEU A 97 -3.23 -7.70 4.99
C LEU A 97 -4.30 -8.25 4.05
N PHE A 98 -3.93 -8.48 2.80
CA PHE A 98 -4.89 -8.74 1.72
C PHE A 98 -4.73 -10.11 1.06
N GLY A 99 -3.70 -10.88 1.43
CA GLY A 99 -3.41 -12.18 0.83
C GLY A 99 -2.97 -12.11 -0.63
N ASP A 100 -2.73 -10.91 -1.18
CA ASP A 100 -2.29 -10.73 -2.57
C ASP A 100 -0.80 -11.02 -2.67
N GLY A 101 -0.51 -12.26 -3.05
CA GLY A 101 0.81 -12.89 -2.91
C GLY A 101 1.00 -13.60 -1.58
N GLY A 102 1.99 -14.48 -1.54
CA GLY A 102 2.28 -15.33 -0.38
C GLY A 102 3.31 -14.73 0.59
N ILE A 103 3.21 -15.14 1.85
CA ILE A 103 4.25 -14.86 2.85
C ILE A 103 5.49 -15.71 2.58
N THR A 104 5.35 -16.99 2.24
CA THR A 104 6.48 -17.87 1.89
C THR A 104 7.16 -17.44 0.60
N THR A 105 6.41 -16.79 -0.30
CA THR A 105 6.89 -16.37 -1.63
C THR A 105 7.27 -14.90 -1.69
N TYR A 106 7.09 -14.16 -0.59
CA TYR A 106 7.35 -12.72 -0.50
C TYR A 106 8.74 -12.33 -1.00
N ALA A 107 9.78 -13.10 -0.64
CA ALA A 107 11.13 -12.82 -1.10
C ALA A 107 11.28 -12.93 -2.62
N VAL A 108 10.62 -13.89 -3.26
CA VAL A 108 10.63 -14.03 -4.73
C VAL A 108 9.93 -12.85 -5.38
N ASN A 109 8.73 -12.53 -4.89
CA ASN A 109 7.94 -11.39 -5.35
C ASN A 109 8.73 -10.08 -5.21
N ALA A 110 9.37 -9.85 -4.06
CA ALA A 110 10.14 -8.64 -3.78
C ALA A 110 11.45 -8.57 -4.60
N VAL A 111 12.11 -9.69 -4.88
CA VAL A 111 13.28 -9.71 -5.78
C VAL A 111 12.87 -9.42 -7.22
N ALA A 112 11.82 -10.05 -7.73
CA ALA A 112 11.37 -9.84 -9.11
C ALA A 112 10.77 -8.44 -9.32
N MET A 113 9.72 -8.11 -8.58
CA MET A 113 8.95 -6.87 -8.76
C MET A 113 9.56 -5.67 -8.04
N GLY A 114 10.22 -5.89 -6.91
CA GLY A 114 10.94 -4.82 -6.22
C GLY A 114 12.30 -4.57 -6.85
N TYR A 115 13.21 -5.55 -6.76
CA TYR A 115 14.61 -5.34 -7.10
C TYR A 115 14.84 -5.30 -8.62
N VAL A 116 14.48 -6.37 -9.34
CA VAL A 116 14.72 -6.49 -10.78
C VAL A 116 13.98 -5.40 -11.56
N ALA A 117 12.69 -5.18 -11.28
CA ALA A 117 11.92 -4.13 -11.96
C ALA A 117 12.53 -2.73 -11.72
N SER A 118 12.79 -2.36 -10.46
CA SER A 118 13.33 -1.03 -10.13
C SER A 118 14.72 -0.79 -10.73
N PHE A 119 15.61 -1.78 -10.67
CA PHE A 119 16.96 -1.65 -11.19
C PHE A 119 16.97 -1.62 -12.72
N SER A 120 16.26 -2.54 -13.36
CA SER A 120 16.22 -2.59 -14.82
C SER A 120 15.55 -1.35 -15.42
N GLY A 121 14.44 -0.87 -14.86
CA GLY A 121 13.82 0.38 -15.30
C GLY A 121 14.77 1.58 -15.14
N TYR A 122 15.41 1.69 -13.99
CA TYR A 122 16.37 2.76 -13.73
C TYR A 122 17.55 2.76 -14.70
N TYR A 123 18.20 1.61 -14.88
CA TYR A 123 19.37 1.51 -15.75
C TYR A 123 19.00 1.60 -17.23
N THR A 124 17.84 1.11 -17.64
CA THR A 124 17.31 1.33 -18.99
C THR A 124 17.13 2.82 -19.27
N TYR A 125 16.50 3.56 -18.35
CA TYR A 125 16.41 5.02 -18.44
C TYR A 125 17.81 5.67 -18.56
N ARG A 126 18.76 5.27 -17.70
CA ARG A 126 20.13 5.82 -17.71
C ARG A 126 20.88 5.55 -19.00
N ILE A 127 20.72 4.37 -19.60
CA ILE A 127 21.37 3.95 -20.85
C ILE A 127 20.76 4.69 -22.04
N LEU A 128 19.43 4.85 -22.06
CA LEU A 128 18.70 5.50 -23.14
C LEU A 128 18.75 7.03 -23.06
N LYS A 129 19.12 7.58 -21.89
CA LYS A 129 19.30 9.03 -21.70
C LYS A 129 20.26 9.57 -22.76
N ASN A 130 19.82 10.60 -23.48
CA ASN A 130 20.54 11.24 -24.60
C ASN A 130 20.77 10.36 -25.84
N ARG A 131 20.19 9.16 -25.92
CA ARG A 131 20.28 8.28 -27.10
C ARG A 131 18.97 8.20 -27.88
N VAL A 132 17.85 8.49 -27.23
CA VAL A 132 16.50 8.49 -27.81
C VAL A 132 15.73 9.72 -27.32
N PRO A 133 14.61 10.10 -27.97
CA PRO A 133 13.71 11.10 -27.43
C PRO A 133 13.30 10.75 -26.01
N GLU A 134 13.33 11.73 -25.11
CA GLU A 134 13.24 11.48 -23.67
C GLU A 134 11.98 10.72 -23.25
N LYS A 135 10.81 11.06 -23.83
CA LYS A 135 9.55 10.36 -23.58
C LYS A 135 9.60 8.88 -23.99
N VAL A 136 10.29 8.57 -25.09
CA VAL A 136 10.51 7.19 -25.54
C VAL A 136 11.40 6.44 -24.54
N GLY A 137 12.44 7.11 -24.02
CA GLY A 137 13.29 6.56 -22.97
C GLY A 137 12.51 6.21 -21.69
N TYR A 138 11.54 7.05 -21.28
CA TYR A 138 10.69 6.76 -20.12
C TYR A 138 9.75 5.57 -20.36
N PHE A 139 9.12 5.53 -21.54
CA PHE A 139 8.24 4.43 -21.91
C PHE A 139 8.99 3.10 -21.92
N LEU A 140 10.13 3.04 -22.60
CA LEU A 140 10.96 1.85 -22.68
C LEU A 140 11.49 1.43 -21.30
N ALA A 141 11.81 2.37 -20.41
CA ALA A 141 12.21 2.06 -19.05
C ALA A 141 11.10 1.37 -18.24
N GLY A 142 9.85 1.86 -18.34
CA GLY A 142 8.69 1.21 -17.71
C GLY A 142 8.42 -0.17 -18.30
N TRP A 143 8.42 -0.27 -19.63
CA TRP A 143 8.17 -1.53 -20.34
C TRP A 143 9.22 -2.60 -20.01
N VAL A 144 10.52 -2.27 -20.08
CA VAL A 144 11.62 -3.21 -19.76
C VAL A 144 11.57 -3.63 -18.29
N SER A 145 11.25 -2.69 -17.40
CA SER A 145 11.13 -2.94 -15.96
C SER A 145 10.20 -4.11 -15.64
N ILE A 146 8.96 -4.04 -16.12
CA ILE A 146 7.96 -5.07 -15.81
C ILE A 146 8.17 -6.36 -16.62
N VAL A 147 8.64 -6.28 -17.86
CA VAL A 147 8.94 -7.46 -18.68
C VAL A 147 10.07 -8.29 -18.06
N LEU A 148 11.13 -7.66 -17.55
CA LEU A 148 12.20 -8.41 -16.89
C LEU A 148 11.75 -8.99 -15.55
N ALA A 149 10.90 -8.29 -14.80
CA ALA A 149 10.29 -8.84 -13.59
C ALA A 149 9.43 -10.07 -13.91
N SER A 150 8.62 -10.03 -14.97
CA SER A 150 7.77 -11.14 -15.38
C SER A 150 8.57 -12.34 -15.89
N CYS A 151 9.73 -12.13 -16.54
CA CYS A 151 10.65 -13.22 -16.89
C CYS A 151 11.13 -13.98 -15.64
N VAL A 152 11.48 -13.28 -14.56
CA VAL A 152 11.91 -13.92 -13.30
C VAL A 152 10.77 -14.77 -12.73
N ILE A 153 9.56 -14.21 -12.64
CA ILE A 153 8.37 -14.93 -12.15
C ILE A 153 8.08 -16.16 -13.02
N ALA A 154 8.09 -16.01 -14.35
CA ALA A 154 7.80 -17.08 -15.28
C ALA A 154 8.80 -18.24 -15.20
N VAL A 155 10.09 -17.94 -15.03
CA VAL A 155 11.12 -18.95 -14.83
C VAL A 155 10.93 -19.65 -13.49
N VAL A 156 10.75 -18.89 -12.40
CA VAL A 156 10.57 -19.46 -11.05
C VAL A 156 9.36 -20.39 -11.00
N LEU A 157 8.23 -19.99 -11.56
CA LEU A 157 7.05 -20.85 -11.64
C LEU A 157 7.27 -22.05 -12.57
N GLY A 158 7.80 -21.81 -13.77
CA GLY A 158 7.94 -22.84 -14.80
C GLY A 158 8.98 -23.93 -14.51
N ILE A 159 9.88 -23.73 -13.54
CA ILE A 159 10.81 -24.76 -13.07
C ILE A 159 10.23 -25.66 -11.98
N GLU A 160 9.18 -25.26 -11.26
CA GLU A 160 8.59 -26.04 -10.18
C GLU A 160 8.19 -27.46 -10.61
N PRO A 161 7.52 -27.65 -11.75
CA PRO A 161 7.20 -28.98 -12.23
C PRO A 161 8.44 -29.80 -12.57
N ILE A 162 9.67 -29.28 -12.58
CA ILE A 162 10.88 -30.06 -12.88
C ILE A 162 11.60 -30.46 -11.59
N ILE A 163 11.56 -29.60 -10.57
CA ILE A 163 12.38 -29.72 -9.35
C ILE A 163 11.61 -30.26 -8.12
N ALA A 164 10.28 -30.24 -8.20
CA ALA A 164 9.39 -30.65 -7.12
C ALA A 164 8.23 -31.53 -7.64
N ARG A 165 8.52 -32.83 -7.73
CA ARG A 165 7.58 -33.89 -8.11
C ARG A 165 7.53 -34.96 -7.01
N ASP A 166 6.43 -35.72 -6.96
CA ASP A 166 6.36 -36.96 -6.19
C ASP A 166 7.07 -38.13 -6.91
N ALA A 167 6.96 -39.35 -6.36
CA ALA A 167 7.61 -40.54 -6.90
C ALA A 167 7.05 -40.95 -8.27
N GLU A 168 5.79 -40.58 -8.54
CA GLU A 168 5.04 -40.84 -9.77
C GLU A 168 5.28 -39.77 -10.84
N GLY A 169 5.98 -38.69 -10.48
CA GLY A 169 6.34 -37.59 -11.39
C GLY A 169 5.29 -36.47 -11.47
N VAL A 170 4.29 -36.48 -10.59
CA VAL A 170 3.26 -35.44 -10.49
C VAL A 170 3.83 -34.19 -9.81
N PRO A 171 3.64 -32.99 -10.38
CA PRO A 171 4.08 -31.75 -9.75
C PRO A 171 3.44 -31.52 -8.38
N LEU A 172 4.24 -31.13 -7.39
CA LEU A 172 3.78 -30.87 -6.02
C LEU A 172 3.30 -29.42 -5.81
N TYR A 173 3.80 -28.47 -6.59
CA TYR A 173 3.52 -27.04 -6.44
C TYR A 173 2.89 -26.48 -7.73
N PHE A 174 3.42 -25.40 -8.32
CA PHE A 174 2.93 -24.91 -9.60
C PHE A 174 3.07 -25.98 -10.70
N PRO A 175 1.99 -26.36 -11.41
CA PRO A 175 1.98 -27.55 -12.26
C PRO A 175 2.40 -27.29 -13.72
N TYR A 176 2.48 -26.03 -14.15
CA TYR A 176 2.78 -25.70 -15.54
C TYR A 176 4.26 -25.41 -15.77
N GLY A 177 4.85 -26.06 -16.77
CA GLY A 177 6.26 -25.91 -17.11
C GLY A 177 6.55 -24.68 -17.96
N LEU A 178 7.84 -24.37 -18.13
CA LEU A 178 8.34 -23.19 -18.87
C LEU A 178 7.66 -22.95 -20.24
N LYS A 179 7.32 -23.99 -20.99
CA LYS A 179 6.67 -23.89 -22.32
C LYS A 179 5.28 -23.23 -22.26
N VAL A 180 4.58 -23.34 -21.14
CA VAL A 180 3.27 -22.72 -20.92
C VAL A 180 3.45 -21.40 -20.18
N THR A 181 4.26 -21.42 -19.12
CA THR A 181 4.39 -20.29 -18.19
C THR A 181 5.07 -19.08 -18.82
N ILE A 182 6.09 -19.26 -19.66
CA ILE A 182 6.78 -18.15 -20.32
C ILE A 182 5.85 -17.41 -21.29
N PRO A 183 5.21 -18.07 -22.28
CA PRO A 183 4.26 -17.38 -23.15
C PRO A 183 3.10 -16.73 -22.39
N ALA A 184 2.57 -17.40 -21.36
CA ALA A 184 1.49 -16.86 -20.54
C ALA A 184 1.90 -15.57 -19.79
N VAL A 185 2.92 -15.67 -18.94
CA VAL A 185 3.30 -14.57 -18.03
C VAL A 185 4.08 -13.50 -18.78
N VAL A 186 5.11 -13.88 -19.54
CA VAL A 186 5.94 -12.91 -20.26
C VAL A 186 5.19 -12.35 -21.46
N GLY A 187 4.46 -13.17 -22.21
CA GLY A 187 3.71 -12.71 -23.39
C GLY A 187 2.60 -11.72 -23.03
N SER A 188 1.78 -12.01 -22.02
CA SER A 188 0.77 -11.06 -21.55
C SER A 188 1.38 -9.76 -21.01
N THR A 189 2.51 -9.86 -20.30
CA THR A 189 3.25 -8.68 -19.83
C THR A 189 3.84 -7.89 -20.98
N LEU A 190 4.45 -8.54 -21.95
CA LEU A 190 5.11 -7.90 -23.09
C LEU A 190 4.12 -7.09 -23.94
N LEU A 191 2.93 -7.65 -24.17
CA LEU A 191 1.93 -7.10 -25.06
C LEU A 191 0.99 -6.10 -24.38
N PHE A 192 0.59 -6.33 -23.13
CA PHE A 192 -0.44 -5.54 -22.45
C PHE A 192 0.12 -4.75 -21.26
N PHE A 193 0.52 -5.45 -20.19
CA PHE A 193 0.90 -4.79 -18.93
C PHE A 193 2.17 -3.94 -19.05
N GLY A 194 3.09 -4.33 -19.92
CA GLY A 194 4.31 -3.59 -20.26
C GLY A 194 4.03 -2.31 -21.01
N VAL A 195 3.06 -2.31 -21.92
CA VAL A 195 2.63 -1.11 -22.62
C VAL A 195 1.98 -0.14 -21.63
N LEU A 196 1.13 -0.66 -20.74
CA LEU A 196 0.51 0.13 -19.67
C LEU A 196 1.55 0.72 -18.71
N GLU A 197 2.49 -0.08 -18.20
CA GLU A 197 3.58 0.36 -17.33
C GLU A 197 4.49 1.38 -18.03
N GLY A 198 4.74 1.20 -19.33
CA GLY A 198 5.49 2.14 -20.15
C GLY A 198 4.82 3.51 -20.22
N PHE A 199 3.52 3.56 -20.53
CA PHE A 199 2.76 4.82 -20.50
C PHE A 199 2.69 5.42 -19.10
N PHE A 200 2.42 4.59 -18.09
CA PHE A 200 2.38 5.03 -16.70
C PHE A 200 3.70 5.69 -16.27
N THR A 201 4.83 5.07 -16.61
CA THR A 201 6.17 5.60 -16.34
C THR A 201 6.44 6.86 -17.14
N LEU A 202 6.08 6.90 -18.43
CA LEU A 202 6.21 8.09 -19.27
C LEU A 202 5.49 9.28 -18.67
N PHE A 203 4.20 9.14 -18.35
CA PHE A 203 3.39 10.23 -17.81
C PHE A 203 3.84 10.63 -16.41
N GLY A 204 4.09 9.65 -15.53
CA GLY A 204 4.57 9.89 -14.18
C GLY A 204 5.90 10.62 -14.17
N VAL A 205 6.92 10.13 -14.90
CA VAL A 205 8.24 10.77 -14.93
C VAL A 205 8.15 12.13 -15.60
N SER A 206 7.39 12.30 -16.69
CA SER A 206 7.21 13.61 -17.35
C SER A 206 6.59 14.64 -16.42
N TYR A 207 5.63 14.22 -15.58
CA TYR A 207 5.01 15.05 -14.57
C TYR A 207 6.02 15.44 -13.48
N PHE A 208 6.76 14.47 -12.93
CA PHE A 208 7.74 14.72 -11.88
C PHE A 208 9.03 15.40 -12.35
N LYS A 209 9.37 15.34 -13.64
CA LYS A 209 10.55 16.01 -14.19
C LYS A 209 10.50 17.53 -13.99
N ARG A 210 9.30 18.12 -14.00
CA ARG A 210 9.11 19.56 -13.70
C ARG A 210 9.56 19.94 -12.29
N TYR A 211 9.63 18.95 -11.41
CA TYR A 211 10.05 19.10 -10.02
C TYR A 211 11.48 18.61 -9.79
N LEU A 212 12.03 17.74 -10.64
CA LEU A 212 13.37 17.20 -10.52
C LEU A 212 14.39 18.13 -11.22
N SER A 213 15.20 18.88 -10.47
CA SER A 213 16.27 19.70 -11.04
C SER A 213 17.34 18.85 -11.73
N GLU A 214 17.90 19.35 -12.83
CA GLU A 214 18.99 18.68 -13.57
C GLU A 214 20.27 18.66 -12.74
N GLY A 215 20.52 17.54 -12.07
CA GLY A 215 21.75 17.32 -11.32
C GLY A 215 21.53 16.21 -10.31
N TYR A 216 22.45 15.25 -10.24
CA TYR A 216 22.33 14.02 -9.43
C TYR A 216 22.38 14.25 -7.90
N ARG A 217 22.02 15.45 -7.44
CA ARG A 217 21.78 15.79 -6.04
C ARG A 217 20.34 16.26 -5.96
N PRO A 218 19.47 15.64 -5.14
CA PRO A 218 18.20 16.26 -4.79
C PRO A 218 18.52 17.51 -3.95
N ARG A 219 18.87 18.62 -4.60
CA ARG A 219 18.76 19.93 -3.98
C ARG A 219 17.32 20.35 -4.17
N LEU A 220 16.59 20.21 -3.07
CA LEU A 220 15.40 20.96 -2.65
C LEU A 220 14.52 21.40 -3.83
N VAL A 221 13.52 20.58 -4.11
CA VAL A 221 12.35 21.02 -4.85
C VAL A 221 11.60 21.97 -3.94
N VAL A 222 11.84 23.27 -4.07
CA VAL A 222 10.83 24.24 -3.64
C VAL A 222 9.66 24.07 -4.62
N PRO A 223 8.45 23.72 -4.17
CA PRO A 223 7.32 23.60 -5.08
C PRO A 223 7.17 24.91 -5.84
N GLY A 224 7.32 24.87 -7.17
CA GLY A 224 7.03 26.01 -8.02
C GLY A 224 5.60 26.48 -7.76
N LYS A 225 5.39 27.81 -7.78
CA LYS A 225 4.10 28.47 -7.59
C LYS A 225 3.07 27.97 -8.63
N GLY A 226 2.37 26.89 -8.34
CA GLY A 226 1.33 26.35 -9.20
C GLY A 226 0.45 25.38 -8.44
N THR A 227 -0.68 25.86 -7.92
CA THR A 227 -1.75 25.06 -7.31
C THR A 227 -2.37 24.04 -8.28
N SER A 228 -2.17 24.22 -9.59
CA SER A 228 -2.72 23.38 -10.67
C SER A 228 -2.10 21.99 -10.77
N ASP A 229 -0.81 21.83 -10.45
CA ASP A 229 -0.12 20.56 -10.68
C ASP A 229 -0.36 19.57 -9.53
N VAL A 230 -0.29 20.01 -8.27
CA VAL A 230 -0.71 19.19 -7.11
C VAL A 230 -2.17 18.75 -7.27
N PHE A 231 -3.04 19.64 -7.75
CA PHE A 231 -4.40 19.30 -8.11
C PHE A 231 -4.45 18.21 -9.20
N LEU A 232 -3.66 18.31 -10.27
CA LEU A 232 -3.58 17.30 -11.32
C LEU A 232 -3.09 15.93 -10.79
N PHE A 233 -2.10 15.89 -9.90
CA PHE A 233 -1.67 14.64 -9.24
C PHE A 233 -2.82 14.02 -8.44
N PHE A 234 -3.53 14.82 -7.63
CA PHE A 234 -4.71 14.34 -6.92
C PHE A 234 -5.82 13.91 -7.87
N VAL A 235 -6.01 14.57 -9.00
CA VAL A 235 -6.96 14.15 -10.04
C VAL A 235 -6.56 12.81 -10.64
N VAL A 236 -5.27 12.57 -10.92
CA VAL A 236 -4.79 11.26 -11.40
C VAL A 236 -4.97 10.19 -10.33
N VAL A 237 -4.63 10.47 -9.08
CA VAL A 237 -4.85 9.53 -7.97
C VAL A 237 -6.35 9.22 -7.80
N VAL A 238 -7.22 10.23 -7.90
CA VAL A 238 -8.68 10.07 -7.83
C VAL A 238 -9.20 9.28 -9.03
N LEU A 239 -8.71 9.55 -10.24
CA LEU A 239 -9.03 8.78 -11.44
C LEU A 239 -8.62 7.31 -11.28
N VAL A 240 -7.40 7.04 -10.81
CA VAL A 240 -6.95 5.68 -10.53
C VAL A 240 -7.83 5.07 -9.44
N LEU A 241 -8.16 5.79 -8.37
CA LEU A 241 -9.07 5.31 -7.34
C LEU A 241 -10.44 4.94 -7.92
N LEU A 242 -11.02 5.76 -8.80
CA LEU A 242 -12.31 5.46 -9.46
C LEU A 242 -12.26 4.21 -10.32
N LEU A 243 -11.10 3.89 -10.87
CA LEU A 243 -10.91 2.69 -11.68
C LEU A 243 -10.73 1.44 -10.81
N VAL A 244 -10.39 1.54 -9.51
CA VAL A 244 -10.05 0.40 -8.62
C VAL A 244 -11.01 -0.81 -8.73
N PRO A 245 -12.34 -0.63 -8.84
CA PRO A 245 -13.27 -1.76 -9.01
C PRO A 245 -13.12 -2.53 -10.34
N LEU A 246 -12.33 -2.06 -11.31
CA LEU A 246 -12.04 -2.82 -12.53
C LEU A 246 -11.36 -4.17 -12.22
N GLY A 247 -10.66 -4.30 -11.10
CA GLY A 247 -10.13 -5.59 -10.63
C GLY A 247 -11.23 -6.62 -10.28
N LEU A 248 -12.48 -6.19 -10.12
CA LEU A 248 -13.64 -7.06 -9.87
C LEU A 248 -14.36 -7.49 -11.15
N LEU A 249 -13.91 -7.07 -12.34
CA LEU A 249 -14.59 -7.37 -13.60
C LEU A 249 -14.44 -8.83 -14.06
N THR A 250 -13.62 -9.62 -13.40
CA THR A 250 -13.43 -11.03 -13.73
C THR A 250 -13.99 -11.92 -12.63
N ASP A 251 -14.99 -12.75 -12.97
CA ASP A 251 -15.59 -13.74 -12.06
C ASP A 251 -14.62 -14.88 -11.68
N ASN A 252 -13.45 -14.94 -12.33
CA ASN A 252 -12.42 -15.93 -12.04
C ASN A 252 -11.40 -15.32 -11.07
N PRO A 253 -11.15 -15.92 -9.88
CA PRO A 253 -10.04 -15.51 -9.03
C PRO A 253 -8.76 -15.57 -9.87
N ALA A 254 -7.87 -14.58 -9.69
CA ALA A 254 -6.57 -14.57 -10.36
C ALA A 254 -5.96 -15.97 -10.30
N TRP A 255 -5.79 -16.58 -11.47
CA TRP A 255 -5.57 -18.00 -11.76
C TRP A 255 -5.15 -18.92 -10.59
N GLY A 256 -6.10 -19.26 -9.70
CA GLY A 256 -5.89 -20.17 -8.55
C GLY A 256 -5.11 -19.57 -7.35
N GLU A 257 -4.90 -18.25 -7.32
CA GLU A 257 -4.19 -17.52 -6.24
C GLU A 257 -4.96 -17.56 -4.91
N TRP A 258 -6.29 -17.77 -4.96
CA TRP A 258 -7.20 -17.49 -3.86
C TRP A 258 -8.02 -18.69 -3.40
N ASP A 259 -8.12 -19.73 -4.23
CA ASP A 259 -8.82 -20.97 -3.88
C ASP A 259 -8.24 -22.19 -4.59
N THR A 260 -8.03 -23.25 -3.82
CA THR A 260 -7.56 -24.56 -4.28
C THR A 260 -8.62 -25.31 -5.10
N SER A 261 -9.90 -24.94 -4.97
CA SER A 261 -11.00 -25.51 -5.75
C SER A 261 -10.78 -25.39 -7.26
N PHE A 262 -10.10 -24.33 -7.69
CA PHE A 262 -9.70 -24.12 -9.09
C PHE A 262 -8.90 -25.31 -9.65
N PHE A 263 -7.91 -25.79 -8.90
CA PHE A 263 -7.09 -26.93 -9.32
C PHE A 263 -7.88 -28.22 -9.35
N ARG A 264 -8.76 -28.44 -8.37
CA ARG A 264 -9.65 -29.60 -8.38
C ARG A 264 -10.57 -29.62 -9.60
N LEU A 265 -11.09 -28.46 -10.01
CA LEU A 265 -11.96 -28.34 -11.19
C LEU A 265 -11.22 -28.54 -12.52
N HIS A 266 -9.99 -28.00 -12.66
CA HIS A 266 -9.28 -27.98 -13.95
C HIS A 266 -8.26 -29.11 -14.12
N LEU A 267 -7.68 -29.63 -13.03
CA LEU A 267 -6.68 -30.71 -13.05
C LEU A 267 -7.22 -32.03 -12.49
N GLY A 268 -8.38 -32.03 -11.82
CA GLY A 268 -8.95 -33.20 -11.16
C GLY A 268 -8.33 -33.55 -9.80
N PHE A 269 -7.26 -32.85 -9.39
CA PHE A 269 -6.61 -32.98 -8.09
C PHE A 269 -5.99 -31.64 -7.65
N VAL A 270 -5.65 -31.52 -6.36
CA VAL A 270 -4.89 -30.38 -5.83
C VAL A 270 -3.46 -30.85 -5.58
N PRO A 271 -2.41 -30.20 -6.13
CA PRO A 271 -1.04 -30.56 -5.82
C PRO A 271 -0.77 -30.50 -4.31
N GLY A 272 -0.15 -31.55 -3.75
CA GLY A 272 -0.03 -31.69 -2.29
C GLY A 272 0.79 -30.57 -1.61
N GLY A 273 1.76 -29.99 -2.32
CA GLY A 273 2.50 -28.82 -1.85
C GLY A 273 1.64 -27.57 -1.76
N ILE A 274 0.74 -27.34 -2.73
CA ILE A 274 -0.26 -26.27 -2.67
C ILE A 274 -1.18 -26.50 -1.48
N GLU A 275 -1.75 -27.69 -1.31
CA GLU A 275 -2.66 -28.00 -0.21
C GLU A 275 -2.02 -27.77 1.17
N SER A 276 -0.73 -28.13 1.32
CA SER A 276 -0.01 -27.97 2.58
C SER A 276 0.35 -26.52 2.94
N LEU A 277 0.69 -25.69 1.95
CA LEU A 277 1.22 -24.34 2.19
C LEU A 277 0.21 -23.22 1.91
N SER A 278 -0.87 -23.47 1.18
CA SER A 278 -1.91 -22.46 0.93
C SER A 278 -2.62 -22.02 2.22
N SER A 279 -2.64 -22.89 3.23
CA SER A 279 -3.21 -22.60 4.55
C SER A 279 -2.19 -22.05 5.56
N PHE A 280 -0.94 -21.83 5.15
CA PHE A 280 0.14 -21.38 6.02
C PHE A 280 -0.16 -20.03 6.69
N TYR A 281 -0.74 -19.09 5.95
CA TYR A 281 -1.13 -17.78 6.45
C TYR A 281 -2.49 -17.36 5.91
N ASN A 282 -3.39 -16.98 6.81
CA ASN A 282 -4.69 -16.42 6.45
C ASN A 282 -4.67 -14.92 6.68
N ALA A 283 -4.71 -14.15 5.60
CA ALA A 283 -4.77 -12.70 5.67
C ALA A 283 -6.09 -12.25 6.35
N PRO A 284 -6.08 -11.11 7.07
CA PRO A 284 -7.27 -10.61 7.75
C PRO A 284 -8.34 -10.07 6.79
N LEU A 285 -7.95 -9.58 5.60
CA LEU A 285 -8.83 -8.99 4.58
C LEU A 285 -8.52 -9.60 3.19
N PRO A 286 -8.65 -10.94 3.03
CA PRO A 286 -8.29 -11.60 1.77
C PRO A 286 -9.07 -11.01 0.60
N ASP A 287 -8.47 -10.97 -0.58
CA ASP A 287 -9.09 -10.46 -1.82
C ASP A 287 -9.54 -8.99 -1.72
N TYR A 288 -8.91 -8.21 -0.83
CA TYR A 288 -9.34 -6.84 -0.52
C TYR A 288 -10.81 -6.77 -0.05
N SER A 289 -11.36 -7.89 0.41
CA SER A 289 -12.75 -8.03 0.83
C SER A 289 -12.92 -7.68 2.32
N LEU A 290 -13.98 -6.94 2.63
CA LEU A 290 -14.33 -6.62 4.02
C LEU A 290 -15.60 -7.38 4.40
N PRO A 291 -15.57 -8.18 5.50
CA PRO A 291 -16.75 -8.93 5.93
C PRO A 291 -17.96 -8.03 6.15
N GLY A 292 -19.10 -8.40 5.54
CA GLY A 292 -20.35 -7.65 5.65
C GLY A 292 -20.46 -6.42 4.75
N MET A 293 -19.54 -6.22 3.80
CA MET A 293 -19.59 -5.13 2.81
C MET A 293 -19.72 -5.68 1.39
N ARG A 294 -20.29 -4.87 0.48
CA ARG A 294 -20.33 -5.20 -0.96
C ARG A 294 -18.92 -5.14 -1.54
N ALA A 295 -18.60 -6.05 -2.47
CA ALA A 295 -17.26 -6.18 -3.06
C ALA A 295 -16.65 -4.85 -3.55
N VAL A 296 -17.42 -4.06 -4.30
CA VAL A 296 -16.98 -2.74 -4.79
C VAL A 296 -16.59 -1.80 -3.65
N SER A 297 -17.43 -1.71 -2.61
CA SER A 297 -17.16 -0.86 -1.45
C SER A 297 -15.97 -1.36 -0.63
N SER A 298 -15.78 -2.68 -0.55
CA SER A 298 -14.60 -3.28 0.07
C SER A 298 -13.32 -2.90 -0.65
N TYR A 299 -13.30 -2.99 -1.98
CA TYR A 299 -12.14 -2.63 -2.80
C TYR A 299 -11.72 -1.17 -2.60
N TYR A 300 -12.67 -0.23 -2.65
CA TYR A 300 -12.38 1.19 -2.37
C TYR A 300 -11.81 1.42 -0.96
N LEU A 301 -12.40 0.76 0.04
CA LEU A 301 -11.96 0.93 1.42
C LEU A 301 -10.58 0.31 1.65
N SER A 302 -10.31 -0.84 1.04
CA SER A 302 -9.00 -1.50 1.05
C SER A 302 -7.92 -0.64 0.38
N ALA A 303 -8.23 0.03 -0.74
CA ALA A 303 -7.32 0.99 -1.39
C ALA A 303 -6.97 2.17 -0.45
N VAL A 304 -7.98 2.72 0.22
CA VAL A 304 -7.82 3.79 1.23
C VAL A 304 -6.97 3.32 2.41
N LEU A 305 -7.20 2.11 2.90
CA LEU A 305 -6.44 1.51 4.00
C LEU A 305 -4.98 1.27 3.61
N GLY A 306 -4.73 0.69 2.43
CA GLY A 306 -3.37 0.48 1.93
C GLY A 306 -2.61 1.80 1.79
N PHE A 307 -3.25 2.82 1.22
CA PHE A 307 -2.68 4.17 1.13
C PHE A 307 -2.35 4.73 2.52
N PHE A 308 -3.27 4.59 3.47
CA PHE A 308 -3.10 5.01 4.86
C PHE A 308 -1.91 4.30 5.51
N PHE A 309 -1.85 2.96 5.45
CA PHE A 309 -0.80 2.16 6.06
C PHE A 309 0.58 2.48 5.49
N ILE A 310 0.69 2.64 4.17
CA ILE A 310 1.96 3.03 3.53
C ILE A 310 2.39 4.39 4.04
N THR A 311 1.50 5.38 3.97
CA THR A 311 1.78 6.74 4.46
C THR A 311 2.17 6.73 5.92
N LEU A 312 1.52 5.89 6.71
CA LEU A 312 1.80 5.74 8.11
C LEU A 312 3.19 5.15 8.39
N LEU A 313 3.58 4.11 7.66
CA LEU A 313 4.90 3.51 7.84
C LEU A 313 5.99 4.51 7.47
N PHE A 314 5.83 5.25 6.38
CA PHE A 314 6.73 6.36 6.05
C PHE A 314 6.77 7.45 7.14
N TYR A 315 5.65 7.73 7.83
CA TYR A 315 5.64 8.62 9.00
C TYR A 315 6.56 8.13 10.11
N LEU A 316 6.40 6.85 10.46
CA LEU A 316 7.05 6.22 11.60
C LEU A 316 8.56 6.12 11.37
N PHE A 317 8.98 5.88 10.12
CA PHE A 317 10.39 5.88 9.74
C PHE A 317 11.00 7.28 9.60
N SER A 318 10.17 8.32 9.47
CA SER A 318 10.67 9.69 9.39
C SER A 318 11.17 10.19 10.75
N ARG A 319 12.46 10.58 10.79
CA ARG A 319 13.05 11.22 11.98
C ARG A 319 12.54 12.64 12.23
N LYS A 320 11.97 13.27 11.21
CA LYS A 320 11.85 14.71 11.11
C LYS A 320 10.60 15.02 10.23
N LYS A 321 9.64 15.77 10.76
CA LYS A 321 8.25 15.79 10.26
C LYS A 321 7.91 17.19 9.72
N GLY A 322 7.61 17.27 8.42
CA GLY A 322 7.30 18.52 7.72
C GLY A 322 5.80 18.74 7.45
N ARG A 323 5.43 19.94 6.96
CA ARG A 323 4.03 20.33 6.73
C ARG A 323 3.25 19.42 5.77
N VAL A 324 3.92 18.90 4.74
CA VAL A 324 3.27 17.98 3.77
C VAL A 324 2.91 16.66 4.45
N PHE A 325 3.78 16.20 5.36
CA PHE A 325 3.51 15.02 6.17
C PHE A 325 2.26 15.22 7.02
N ASP A 326 2.17 16.37 7.70
CA ASP A 326 1.01 16.69 8.54
C ASP A 326 -0.29 16.72 7.71
N LYS A 327 -0.25 17.28 6.49
CA LYS A 327 -1.41 17.28 5.58
C LYS A 327 -1.81 15.87 5.16
N LEU A 328 -0.86 15.03 4.76
CA LEU A 328 -1.14 13.64 4.37
C LEU A 328 -1.71 12.83 5.54
N PHE A 329 -1.11 12.95 6.72
CA PHE A 329 -1.59 12.27 7.93
C PHE A 329 -2.98 12.75 8.34
N PHE A 330 -3.30 14.03 8.13
CA PHE A 330 -4.63 14.56 8.39
C PHE A 330 -5.69 14.00 7.42
N VAL A 331 -5.39 13.94 6.12
CA VAL A 331 -6.30 13.30 5.14
C VAL A 331 -6.52 11.82 5.48
N CYS A 332 -5.44 11.13 5.82
CA CYS A 332 -5.43 9.77 6.32
C CYS A 332 -6.34 9.59 7.56
N TYR A 333 -6.25 10.50 8.53
CA TYR A 333 -7.16 10.53 9.67
C TYR A 333 -8.62 10.70 9.28
N LEU A 334 -8.95 11.62 8.36
CA LEU A 334 -10.33 11.82 7.90
C LEU A 334 -10.90 10.56 7.26
N LEU A 335 -10.08 9.85 6.48
CA LEU A 335 -10.44 8.57 5.88
C LEU A 335 -10.66 7.48 6.94
N VAL A 336 -9.85 7.44 8.00
CA VAL A 336 -10.06 6.54 9.15
C VAL A 336 -11.37 6.85 9.86
N VAL A 337 -11.68 8.12 10.13
CA VAL A 337 -12.95 8.51 10.75
C VAL A 337 -14.13 8.07 9.89
N PHE A 338 -14.06 8.30 8.58
CA PHE A 338 -15.09 7.83 7.65
C PHE A 338 -15.22 6.29 7.67
N ALA A 339 -14.10 5.58 7.57
CA ALA A 339 -14.05 4.11 7.58
C ALA A 339 -14.66 3.51 8.86
N VAL A 340 -14.28 4.04 10.03
CA VAL A 340 -14.81 3.60 11.33
C VAL A 340 -16.29 3.93 11.46
N THR A 341 -16.74 5.06 10.90
CA THR A 341 -18.15 5.46 10.93
C THR A 341 -19.04 4.53 10.11
N VAL A 342 -18.59 4.14 8.91
CA VAL A 342 -19.35 3.29 7.98
C VAL A 342 -19.21 1.80 8.30
N SER A 343 -18.12 1.38 8.94
CA SER A 343 -17.87 -0.03 9.23
C SER A 343 -18.80 -0.59 10.31
N SER A 344 -19.28 -1.81 10.10
CA SER A 344 -20.01 -2.61 11.10
C SER A 344 -19.16 -3.73 11.70
N ASN A 345 -17.89 -3.84 11.30
CA ASN A 345 -16.99 -4.92 11.72
C ASN A 345 -16.15 -4.49 12.94
N PRO A 346 -16.30 -5.14 14.11
CA PRO A 346 -15.56 -4.76 15.32
C PRO A 346 -14.07 -5.06 15.23
N TYR A 347 -13.66 -6.12 14.52
CA TYR A 347 -12.24 -6.46 14.33
C TYR A 347 -11.51 -5.39 13.53
N PHE A 348 -12.19 -4.83 12.51
CA PHE A 348 -11.66 -3.73 11.73
C PHE A 348 -11.41 -2.48 12.59
N MET A 349 -12.35 -2.13 13.47
CA MET A 349 -12.18 -0.99 14.38
C MET A 349 -11.07 -1.24 15.42
N LEU A 350 -10.97 -2.46 15.95
CA LEU A 350 -9.89 -2.86 16.87
C LEU A 350 -8.53 -2.78 16.19
N ALA A 351 -8.42 -3.21 14.92
CA ALA A 351 -7.19 -3.10 14.15
C ALA A 351 -6.76 -1.64 13.99
N LEU A 352 -7.68 -0.75 13.60
CA LEU A 352 -7.42 0.69 13.51
C LEU A 352 -7.04 1.29 14.87
N LEU A 353 -7.71 0.89 15.96
CA LEU A 353 -7.34 1.33 17.29
C LEU A 353 -5.94 0.87 17.68
N GLY A 354 -5.57 -0.38 17.36
CA GLY A 354 -4.20 -0.90 17.56
C GLY A 354 -3.16 -0.05 16.85
N VAL A 355 -3.46 0.37 15.62
CA VAL A 355 -2.61 1.30 14.86
C VAL A 355 -2.50 2.66 15.56
N ALA A 356 -3.61 3.21 16.05
CA ALA A 356 -3.62 4.45 16.80
C ALA A 356 -2.75 4.36 18.07
N LEU A 357 -2.84 3.26 18.81
CA LEU A 357 -2.04 3.00 20.00
C LEU A 357 -0.55 2.95 19.67
N LEU A 358 -0.15 2.26 18.59
CA LEU A 358 1.24 2.23 18.13
C LEU A 358 1.76 3.64 17.80
N LEU A 359 0.94 4.47 17.15
CA LEU A 359 1.31 5.85 16.79
C LEU A 359 1.43 6.78 17.99
N SER A 360 0.68 6.51 19.06
CA SER A 360 0.77 7.28 20.29
C SER A 360 2.15 7.17 20.93
N GLY A 361 2.82 6.02 20.81
CA GLY A 361 4.17 5.81 21.38
C GLY A 361 4.19 6.07 22.88
N LYS A 362 5.02 7.01 23.35
CA LYS A 362 5.08 7.38 24.79
C LYS A 362 3.79 8.02 25.31
N ASP A 363 2.92 8.49 24.42
CA ASP A 363 1.70 9.22 24.77
C ASP A 363 0.48 8.33 25.01
N ILE A 364 0.61 7.00 24.84
CA ILE A 364 -0.50 6.04 24.88
C ILE A 364 -1.37 6.24 26.11
N PHE A 365 -0.78 6.23 27.31
CA PHE A 365 -1.53 6.31 28.57
C PHE A 365 -2.27 7.64 28.73
N SER A 366 -1.58 8.74 28.40
CA SER A 366 -2.18 10.09 28.46
C SER A 366 -3.37 10.22 27.52
N LEU A 367 -3.27 9.68 26.30
CA LEU A 367 -4.35 9.70 25.32
C LEU A 367 -5.50 8.77 25.72
N LEU A 368 -5.20 7.57 26.26
CA LEU A 368 -6.22 6.65 26.75
C LEU A 368 -7.09 7.32 27.83
N VAL A 369 -6.47 7.92 28.85
CA VAL A 369 -7.21 8.60 29.93
C VAL A 369 -8.07 9.75 29.39
N ARG A 370 -7.50 10.57 28.48
CA ARG A 370 -8.24 11.69 27.85
C ARG A 370 -9.36 11.23 26.92
N THR A 371 -9.28 10.02 26.40
CA THR A 371 -10.33 9.42 25.58
C THR A 371 -11.44 8.85 26.47
N PHE A 372 -11.08 8.10 27.52
CA PHE A 372 -12.03 7.47 28.43
C PHE A 372 -12.88 8.47 29.23
N ALA A 373 -12.29 9.56 29.74
CA ALA A 373 -12.99 10.52 30.58
C ALA A 373 -14.27 11.13 29.93
N PRO A 374 -14.21 11.69 28.71
CA PRO A 374 -15.42 12.20 28.03
C PRO A 374 -16.37 11.08 27.56
N LEU A 375 -15.85 9.91 27.18
CA LEU A 375 -16.67 8.78 26.75
C LEU A 375 -17.50 8.18 27.87
N LEU A 376 -16.97 8.13 29.10
CA LEU A 376 -17.73 7.65 30.26
C LEU A 376 -19.01 8.48 30.47
N LEU A 377 -18.92 9.80 30.31
CA LEU A 377 -20.07 10.72 30.42
C LEU A 377 -21.03 10.61 29.23
N PHE A 378 -20.49 10.60 27.99
CA PHE A 378 -21.31 10.57 26.78
C PHE A 378 -21.99 9.21 26.55
N ASN A 379 -21.23 8.12 26.72
CA ASN A 379 -21.75 6.77 26.51
C ASN A 379 -22.75 6.36 27.58
N LEU A 380 -22.77 6.97 28.78
CA LEU A 380 -23.78 6.64 29.79
C LEU A 380 -25.21 6.81 29.24
N PHE A 381 -25.46 7.91 28.54
CA PHE A 381 -26.77 8.19 27.93
C PHE A 381 -27.09 7.30 26.75
N SER A 382 -26.12 7.10 25.85
CA SER A 382 -26.32 6.25 24.66
C SER A 382 -26.45 4.77 25.02
N SER A 383 -25.76 4.32 26.07
CA SER A 383 -25.76 2.93 26.52
C SER A 383 -27.12 2.50 27.08
N VAL A 384 -27.86 3.41 27.72
CA VAL A 384 -29.20 3.14 28.26
C VAL A 384 -30.15 2.66 27.16
N TYR A 385 -30.13 3.30 25.97
CA TYR A 385 -30.97 2.89 24.84
C TYR A 385 -30.70 1.45 24.40
N PHE A 386 -29.43 1.07 24.27
CA PHE A 386 -29.06 -0.29 23.85
C PHE A 386 -29.33 -1.33 24.94
N ILE A 387 -29.21 -0.96 26.22
CA ILE A 387 -29.55 -1.83 27.35
C ILE A 387 -31.05 -2.09 27.37
N ILE A 388 -31.89 -1.06 27.21
CA ILE A 388 -33.36 -1.18 27.17
C ILE A 388 -33.79 -2.08 26.01
N THR A 389 -33.19 -1.92 24.83
CA THR A 389 -33.47 -2.73 23.64
C THR A 389 -32.79 -4.10 23.64
N ARG A 390 -32.04 -4.45 24.70
CA ARG A 390 -31.24 -5.69 24.84
C ARG A 390 -30.27 -5.94 23.69
N ASN A 391 -29.84 -4.89 22.98
CA ASN A 391 -28.92 -4.98 21.87
C ASN A 391 -27.47 -4.75 22.33
N TYR A 392 -26.92 -5.73 23.06
CA TYR A 392 -25.57 -5.66 23.61
C TYR A 392 -24.47 -5.66 22.54
N ALA A 393 -24.69 -6.32 21.40
CA ALA A 393 -23.76 -6.30 20.28
C ALA A 393 -23.65 -4.90 19.66
N GLY A 394 -24.81 -4.24 19.45
CA GLY A 394 -24.87 -2.86 18.97
C GLY A 394 -24.23 -1.87 19.96
N LEU A 395 -24.42 -2.08 21.26
CA LEU A 395 -23.77 -1.29 22.30
C LEU A 395 -22.24 -1.35 22.22
N LEU A 396 -21.70 -2.57 22.10
CA LEU A 396 -20.26 -2.80 22.05
C LEU A 396 -19.65 -2.16 20.79
N LEU A 397 -20.31 -2.34 19.65
CA LEU A 397 -19.91 -1.73 18.39
C LEU A 397 -19.95 -0.20 18.45
N PHE A 398 -21.02 0.38 19.01
CA PHE A 398 -21.17 1.82 19.17
C PHE A 398 -20.05 2.40 20.05
N ASN A 399 -19.82 1.80 21.22
CA ASN A 399 -18.78 2.26 22.14
C ASN A 399 -17.38 2.14 21.54
N LEU A 400 -17.08 1.03 20.86
CA LEU A 400 -15.81 0.81 20.17
C LEU A 400 -15.59 1.86 19.05
N ARG A 401 -16.63 2.15 18.27
CA ARG A 401 -16.60 3.17 17.20
C ARG A 401 -16.28 4.54 17.77
N THR A 402 -17.06 5.00 18.74
CA THR A 402 -16.90 6.34 19.35
C THR A 402 -15.55 6.46 20.05
N PHE A 403 -15.09 5.40 20.71
CA PHE A 403 -13.76 5.35 21.32
C PHE A 403 -12.65 5.49 20.28
N THR A 404 -12.70 4.69 19.22
CA THR A 404 -11.68 4.67 18.18
C THR A 404 -11.58 6.02 17.49
N ILE A 405 -12.72 6.63 17.12
CA ILE A 405 -12.76 7.97 16.50
C ILE A 405 -12.13 9.00 17.44
N LEU A 406 -12.60 9.07 18.69
CA LEU A 406 -12.12 10.07 19.64
C LEU A 406 -10.62 9.93 19.95
N TYR A 407 -10.14 8.70 20.09
CA TYR A 407 -8.71 8.42 20.30
C TYR A 407 -7.87 8.94 19.13
N PHE A 408 -8.29 8.66 17.89
CA PHE A 408 -7.62 9.15 16.68
C PHE A 408 -7.64 10.68 16.60
N THR A 409 -8.77 11.32 16.93
CA THR A 409 -8.91 12.78 16.95
C THR A 409 -7.90 13.41 17.91
N LEU A 410 -7.79 12.87 19.13
CA LEU A 410 -6.86 13.36 20.14
C LEU A 410 -5.39 13.10 19.75
N LEU A 411 -5.10 11.95 19.14
CA LEU A 411 -3.78 11.64 18.60
C LEU A 411 -3.36 12.64 17.52
N VAL A 412 -4.26 12.95 16.57
CA VAL A 412 -4.03 13.94 15.50
C VAL A 412 -3.79 15.33 16.06
N GLY A 413 -4.64 15.78 16.98
CA GLY A 413 -4.46 17.08 17.63
C GLY A 413 -3.13 17.20 18.39
N LYS A 414 -2.56 16.07 18.84
CA LYS A 414 -1.27 16.03 19.53
C LYS A 414 -0.07 15.94 18.58
N LYS A 415 -0.19 15.21 17.47
CA LYS A 415 0.92 14.90 16.56
C LYS A 415 1.06 15.89 15.40
N LEU A 416 -0.02 16.58 15.01
CA LEU A 416 -0.04 17.45 13.83
C LEU A 416 -0.11 18.93 14.21
N ASN A 417 0.53 19.77 13.41
CA ASN A 417 0.28 21.19 13.46
C ASN A 417 -0.98 21.54 12.66
N LEU A 418 -2.13 21.67 13.34
CA LEU A 418 -3.42 21.95 12.70
C LEU A 418 -3.43 23.25 11.87
N PHE A 419 -2.67 24.27 12.26
CA PHE A 419 -2.54 25.50 11.47
C PHE A 419 -1.80 25.26 10.15
N ALA A 420 -0.73 24.46 10.19
CA ALA A 420 -0.02 24.06 8.98
C ALA A 420 -0.89 23.18 8.07
N VAL A 421 -1.68 22.28 8.66
CA VAL A 421 -2.61 21.41 7.93
C VAL A 421 -3.67 22.23 7.21
N LEU A 422 -4.36 23.14 7.90
CA LEU A 422 -5.49 23.91 7.37
C LEU A 422 -5.09 25.12 6.52
N SER A 423 -3.79 25.37 6.36
CA SER A 423 -3.24 26.48 5.55
C SER A 423 -3.67 26.51 4.07
N PHE A 424 -4.28 25.43 3.55
CA PHE A 424 -4.82 25.40 2.19
C PHE A 424 -6.11 26.22 2.04
N SER A 425 -6.82 26.51 3.14
CA SER A 425 -8.07 27.26 3.14
C SER A 425 -7.96 28.49 4.04
N PRO A 426 -8.02 29.71 3.48
CA PRO A 426 -7.99 30.95 4.26
C PRO A 426 -9.10 31.00 5.32
N LEU A 427 -10.30 30.51 4.98
CA LEU A 427 -11.44 30.46 5.88
C LEU A 427 -11.18 29.55 7.08
N LEU A 428 -10.74 28.30 6.84
CA LEU A 428 -10.47 27.34 7.93
C LEU A 428 -9.32 27.81 8.82
N SER A 429 -8.28 28.39 8.22
CA SER A 429 -7.16 28.97 8.97
C SER A 429 -7.60 30.15 9.82
N TYR A 430 -8.47 31.03 9.31
CA TYR A 430 -9.04 32.14 10.06
C TYR A 430 -9.89 31.63 11.24
N THR A 431 -10.82 30.72 10.98
CA THR A 431 -11.68 30.13 12.03
C THR A 431 -10.87 29.45 13.12
N LEU A 432 -9.83 28.68 12.75
CA LEU A 432 -8.95 28.03 13.72
C LEU A 432 -8.18 29.08 14.56
N THR A 433 -7.73 30.15 13.94
CA THR A 433 -7.01 31.24 14.62
C THR A 433 -7.91 31.97 15.62
N VAL A 434 -9.16 32.28 15.23
CA VAL A 434 -10.15 32.88 16.12
C VAL A 434 -10.48 31.96 17.28
N ALA A 435 -10.79 30.69 17.02
CA ALA A 435 -11.10 29.71 18.06
C ALA A 435 -9.93 29.53 19.04
N TYR A 436 -8.70 29.43 18.53
CA TYR A 436 -7.50 29.32 19.36
C TYR A 436 -7.25 30.57 20.22
N SER A 437 -7.45 31.76 19.64
CA SER A 437 -7.35 33.03 20.36
C SER A 437 -8.38 33.12 21.48
N GLN A 438 -9.64 32.72 21.22
CA GLN A 438 -10.68 32.69 22.24
C GLN A 438 -10.38 31.70 23.37
N ILE A 439 -9.90 30.50 23.04
CA ILE A 439 -9.50 29.50 24.04
C ILE A 439 -8.36 30.04 24.91
N ASN A 440 -7.34 30.65 24.30
CA ASN A 440 -6.23 31.23 25.05
C ASN A 440 -6.69 32.37 25.97
N ASN A 441 -7.55 33.27 25.48
CA ASN A 441 -8.12 34.32 26.31
C ASN A 441 -8.90 33.72 27.48
N PHE A 442 -9.74 32.71 27.24
CA PHE A 442 -10.47 32.03 28.32
C PHE A 442 -9.52 31.39 29.35
N VAL A 443 -8.45 30.71 28.91
CA VAL A 443 -7.47 30.09 29.81
C VAL A 443 -6.72 31.14 30.64
N VAL A 444 -6.36 32.28 30.03
CA VAL A 444 -5.73 33.40 30.74
C VAL A 444 -6.68 33.96 31.80
N THR A 445 -7.93 34.27 31.42
CA THR A 445 -8.95 34.78 32.33
C THR A 445 -9.24 33.79 33.47
N TYR A 446 -9.36 32.49 33.17
CA TYR A 446 -9.58 31.47 34.19
C TYR A 446 -8.41 31.36 35.17
N ARG A 447 -7.15 31.46 34.68
CA ARG A 447 -5.97 31.47 35.56
C ARG A 447 -5.94 32.72 36.44
N GLN A 448 -6.32 33.87 35.91
CA GLN A 448 -6.43 35.12 36.67
C GLN A 448 -7.54 35.06 37.73
N MET A 449 -8.67 34.39 37.45
CA MET A 449 -9.75 34.20 38.43
C MET A 449 -9.41 33.17 39.53
N LYS A 450 -8.45 32.28 39.26
CA LYS A 450 -8.02 31.24 40.20
C LYS A 450 -6.92 31.74 41.16
N GLN A 451 -6.17 32.77 40.75
CA GLN A 451 -5.23 33.50 41.59
C GLN A 451 -5.99 34.49 42.47
#